data_AF-A0A352XGC6-F1
#
_entry.id   AF-A0A352XGC6-F1
#
_cell.length_a   1.000
_cell.length_b   1.000
_cell.length_c   1.000
_cell.angle_alpha   90.00
_cell.angle_beta   90.00
_cell.angle_gamma   90.00
#
_symmetry.space_group_name_H-M   'P 1'
#
loop_
_entity.id
_entity.type
_entity.pdbx_description
1 polymer ?
#
loop_
_entity_poly.entity_id
_entity_poly.type
_entity_poly.pdbx_seq_one_letter_code
_entity_poly.pdbx_strand_id
1 'polypeptide(L)' 'MTGEICWLPVGEGDSEKILHLRIYPSSPWKPYTAFPQYAVPDYAMPEGSKGWATYQKLIKSGWTLVNSPAPDRRQVILSY' A
#
# COMPACT_ATOMS: atom_id res chain seq x y z
N MET A 1 -13.43 7.40 -9.11
CA MET A 1 -12.45 6.45 -9.69
C MET A 1 -11.65 5.87 -8.55
N THR A 2 -11.80 4.57 -8.30
CA THR A 2 -11.10 3.86 -7.22
C THR A 2 -10.07 2.93 -7.85
N GLY A 3 -8.81 3.05 -7.42
CA GLY A 3 -7.74 2.16 -7.87
C GLY A 3 -7.39 1.11 -6.83
N GLU A 4 -6.26 0.46 -7.05
CA GLU A 4 -5.71 -0.56 -6.18
C GLU A 4 -4.37 -0.10 -5.60
N ILE A 5 -4.09 -0.55 -4.38
CA ILE A 5 -2.87 -0.24 -3.64
C ILE A 5 -2.20 -1.53 -3.20
N CYS A 6 -0.87 -1.59 -3.23
CA CYS A 6 -0.11 -2.77 -2.84
C CYS A 6 1.20 -2.37 -2.16
N TRP A 7 1.60 -3.11 -1.14
CA TRP A 7 2.88 -2.94 -0.47
C TRP A 7 3.91 -3.82 -1.14
N LEU A 8 4.87 -3.21 -1.84
CA LEU A 8 5.95 -3.93 -2.51
C LEU A 8 7.29 -3.59 -1.84
N PRO A 9 8.19 -4.57 -1.66
CA PRO A 9 9.53 -4.31 -1.17
C PRO A 9 10.29 -3.45 -2.17
N VAL A 10 11.01 -2.43 -1.69
CA VAL A 10 11.94 -1.64 -2.49
C VAL A 10 13.36 -1.99 -2.05
N GLY A 11 14.07 -2.69 -2.93
CA GLY A 11 15.46 -3.11 -2.73
C GLY A 11 15.64 -4.60 -2.50
N GLU A 12 16.90 -5.01 -2.33
CA GLU A 12 17.33 -6.41 -2.19
C GLU A 12 17.09 -7.00 -0.78
N GLY A 13 16.14 -6.44 -0.02
CA GLY A 13 15.79 -6.90 1.33
C GLY A 13 14.35 -6.62 1.70
N ASP A 14 13.74 -7.51 2.50
CA ASP A 14 12.33 -7.44 2.95
C ASP A 14 12.06 -6.28 3.94
N SER A 15 13.09 -5.50 4.28
CA SER A 15 13.05 -4.51 5.36
C SER A 15 12.29 -3.23 5.02
N GLU A 16 12.31 -2.78 3.76
CA GLU A 16 11.61 -1.55 3.35
C GLU A 16 10.52 -1.87 2.32
N LYS A 17 9.26 -1.76 2.75
CA LYS A 17 8.08 -1.87 1.87
C LYS A 17 7.54 -0.48 1.60
N ILE A 18 7.26 -0.21 0.33
CA ILE A 18 6.69 1.05 -0.14
C ILE A 18 5.32 0.82 -0.77
N LEU A 19 4.42 1.78 -0.55
CA LEU A 19 3.09 1.76 -1.16
C LEU A 19 3.18 2.02 -2.67
N HIS A 20 2.70 1.08 -3.47
CA HIS A 20 2.47 1.23 -4.89
C HIS A 20 0.97 1.38 -5.17
N LEU A 21 0.65 2.18 -6.18
CA LEU A 21 -0.69 2.54 -6.62
C LEU A 21 -0.85 2.14 -8.09
N ARG A 22 -2.02 1.61 -8.44
CA ARG A 22 -2.46 1.47 -9.83
C ARG A 22 -3.90 1.93 -9.98
N ILE A 23 -4.16 2.71 -11.02
CA ILE A 23 -5.52 3.21 -11.33
C ILE A 23 -6.36 2.11 -11.98
N TYR A 24 -5.71 1.30 -12.84
CA TYR A 24 -6.32 0.18 -13.55
C TYR A 24 -5.56 -1.11 -13.24
N PRO A 25 -6.24 -2.25 -13.16
CA PRO A 25 -5.60 -3.54 -12.91
C PRO A 25 -4.58 -3.91 -13.99
N SER A 26 -4.78 -3.43 -15.23
CA SER A 26 -3.86 -3.61 -16.36
C SER A 26 -2.70 -2.60 -16.38
N SER A 27 -2.72 -1.58 -15.53
CA SER A 27 -1.60 -0.63 -15.43
C SER A 27 -0.48 -1.19 -14.56
N PRO A 28 0.79 -0.85 -14.88
CA PRO A 28 1.91 -1.20 -14.02
C PRO A 28 1.76 -0.55 -12.64
N TRP A 29 2.22 -1.25 -11.61
CA TRP A 29 2.37 -0.70 -10.26
C TRP A 29 3.34 0.47 -10.30
N LYS A 30 2.92 1.63 -9.82
CA LYS A 30 3.80 2.79 -9.68
C LYS A 30 3.89 3.19 -8.21
N PRO A 31 5.05 3.64 -7.73
CA PRO A 31 5.19 4.08 -6.35
C PRO A 31 4.23 5.24 -6.08
N TYR A 32 3.78 5.39 -4.83
CA TYR A 32 2.87 6.47 -4.44
C TYR A 32 3.42 7.87 -4.77
N THR A 33 4.75 8.01 -4.83
CA THR A 33 5.45 9.24 -5.24
C THR A 33 5.14 9.67 -6.68
N ALA A 34 4.80 8.73 -7.56
CA ALA A 34 4.40 9.02 -8.94
C ALA A 34 2.99 9.62 -9.05
N PHE A 35 2.20 9.59 -7.97
CA PHE A 35 0.85 10.15 -7.93
C PHE A 35 0.73 11.18 -6.79
N PRO A 36 1.31 12.38 -6.95
CA PRO A 36 1.26 13.43 -5.92
C PRO A 36 -0.18 13.87 -5.57
N GLN A 37 -1.14 13.68 -6.50
CA GLN A 37 -2.56 13.92 -6.27
C GLN A 37 -3.20 13.03 -5.19
N TYR A 38 -2.65 11.83 -4.99
CA TYR A 38 -3.12 10.86 -3.98
C TYR A 38 -2.17 10.78 -2.79
N ALA A 39 -0.88 11.05 -3.01
CA ALA A 39 0.10 11.15 -1.96
C ALA A 39 -0.32 12.22 -0.94
N VAL A 40 -0.18 11.88 0.34
CA VAL A 40 -0.35 12.86 1.42
C VAL A 40 1.05 13.41 1.73
N PRO A 41 1.36 14.67 1.37
CA PRO A 41 2.69 15.24 1.56
C PRO A 41 3.06 15.53 3.02
N ASP A 42 2.14 15.49 3.97
CA ASP A 42 2.39 15.90 5.34
C ASP A 42 2.29 14.74 6.33
N TYR A 43 3.37 13.96 6.40
CA TYR A 43 4.06 13.54 7.62
C TYR A 43 5.08 12.47 7.24
N ALA A 44 6.37 12.82 7.28
CA ALA A 44 7.41 11.80 7.36
C ALA A 44 7.28 11.14 8.74
N MET A 45 6.63 9.97 8.80
CA MET A 45 6.65 9.15 10.01
C MET A 45 8.10 8.71 10.24
N PRO A 46 8.77 9.13 11.33
CA PRO A 46 10.19 8.87 11.52
C PRO A 46 10.53 7.39 11.75
N GLU A 47 9.54 6.56 12.11
CA GLU A 47 9.71 5.12 12.40
C GLU A 47 8.73 4.22 11.60
N GLY A 48 8.02 4.75 10.60
CA GLY A 48 6.92 4.05 9.93
C GLY A 48 7.14 3.81 8.44
N SER A 49 6.63 2.69 7.92
CA SER A 49 6.67 2.32 6.50
C SER A 49 6.22 3.47 5.58
N LYS A 50 7.03 3.76 4.56
CA LYS A 50 6.80 4.87 3.62
C LYS A 50 5.47 4.70 2.89
N GLY A 51 4.53 5.62 3.13
CA GLY A 51 3.21 5.63 2.49
C GLY A 51 2.04 5.21 3.39
N TRP A 52 2.23 5.01 4.70
CA TRP A 52 1.15 4.62 5.62
C TRP A 52 0.00 5.64 5.70
N ALA A 53 0.31 6.94 5.76
CA ALA A 53 -0.69 8.00 5.73
C ALA A 53 -1.47 8.02 4.40
N THR A 54 -0.76 7.86 3.29
CA THR A 54 -1.36 7.72 1.95
C THR A 54 -2.27 6.51 1.88
N TYR A 55 -1.83 5.36 2.41
CA TYR A 55 -2.64 4.14 2.50
C TYR A 55 -3.96 4.41 3.24
N GLN A 56 -3.91 5.00 4.44
CA GLN A 56 -5.12 5.30 5.21
C GLN A 56 -6.08 6.21 4.47
N LYS A 57 -5.56 7.26 3.79
CA LYS A 57 -6.39 8.16 2.98
C LYS A 57 -7.05 7.44 1.81
N LEU A 58 -6.32 6.56 1.13
CA LEU A 58 -6.82 5.83 -0.03
C LEU A 58 -7.83 4.77 0.36
N ILE A 59 -7.60 4.03 1.45
CA ILE A 59 -8.59 3.11 2.02
C ILE A 59 -9.88 3.85 2.37
N LYS A 60 -9.79 4.99 3.06
CA LYS A 60 -10.96 5.84 3.35
C LYS A 60 -11.66 6.36 2.09
N SER A 61 -10.91 6.53 1.00
CA SER A 61 -11.44 6.96 -0.30
C SER A 61 -12.02 5.80 -1.14
N GLY A 62 -12.03 4.57 -0.62
CA GLY A 62 -12.56 3.39 -1.31
C GLY A 62 -11.56 2.66 -2.22
N TRP A 63 -10.27 2.82 -2.01
CA TRP A 63 -9.25 2.05 -2.73
C TRP A 63 -9.12 0.63 -2.18
N THR A 64 -8.82 -0.31 -3.07
CA THR A 64 -8.68 -1.73 -2.70
C THR A 64 -7.22 -2.05 -2.39
N LEU A 65 -6.95 -2.53 -1.18
CA LEU A 65 -5.65 -3.12 -0.86
C LEU A 65 -5.53 -4.50 -1.50
N VAL A 66 -4.61 -4.63 -2.44
CA VAL A 66 -4.18 -5.90 -3.00
C VAL A 66 -3.00 -6.37 -2.16
N ASN A 67 -3.25 -7.36 -1.33
CA ASN A 67 -2.18 -8.08 -0.66
C ASN A 67 -1.45 -8.85 -1.78
N SER A 68 -0.17 -8.56 -2.02
CA SER A 68 0.67 -9.50 -2.77
C SER A 68 0.51 -10.87 -2.10
N PRO A 69 0.40 -11.96 -2.89
CA PRO A 69 0.18 -13.28 -2.32
C PRO A 69 1.42 -13.71 -1.52
N ALA A 70 1.50 -13.28 -0.27
CA ALA A 70 2.09 -14.10 0.77
C ALA A 70 1.20 -15.35 0.89
N PRO A 71 1.79 -16.54 1.05
CA PRO A 71 1.05 -17.80 1.03
C PRO A 71 -0.13 -17.70 1.99
N ASP A 72 -1.27 -18.17 1.52
CA ASP A 72 -2.56 -18.21 2.20
C ASP A 72 -2.41 -18.43 3.72
N ARG A 73 -2.62 -17.36 4.49
CA ARG A 73 -2.84 -17.41 5.94
C ARG A 73 -4.18 -16.75 6.26
N ARG A 74 -5.25 -17.32 5.71
CA ARG A 74 -6.53 -17.37 6.42
C ARG A 74 -6.54 -18.76 7.08
N GLN A 75 -6.85 -19.00 8.34
CA GLN A 75 -7.66 -18.38 9.38
C GLN A 75 -7.23 -19.22 10.64
N VAL A 76 -7.24 -18.79 11.91
CA VAL A 76 -8.41 -18.61 12.77
C VAL A 76 -7.92 -17.95 14.08
N ILE A 77 -8.40 -16.73 14.33
CA ILE A 77 -9.03 -16.26 15.58
C ILE A 77 -8.74 -17.13 16.82
N LEU A 78 -7.87 -16.64 17.73
CA LEU A 78 -7.93 -17.04 19.14
C LEU A 78 -9.19 -16.39 19.74
N SER A 79 -10.15 -17.21 20.13
CA SER A 79 -11.23 -16.82 21.03
C SER A 79 -11.39 -17.89 22.10
N TYR A 80 -11.33 -17.41 23.34
CA TYR A 80 -11.53 -18.04 24.65
C TYR A 80 -10.44 -18.95 25.20
#